data_AF-A0AAV8ZBN3-F1
#
_entry.id   AF-A0AAV8ZBN3-F1
#
_cell.length_a   1.000
_cell.length_b   1.000
_cell.length_c   1.000
_cell.angle_alpha   90.00
_cell.angle_beta   90.00
_cell.angle_gamma   90.00
#
_symmetry.space_group_name_H-M   'P 1'
#
loop_
_entity.id
_entity.type
_entity.pdbx_description
1 polymer ?
#
loop_
_entity_poly.entity_id
_entity_poly.type
_entity_poly.pdbx_seq_one_letter_code
_entity_poly.pdbx_strand_id
1 'polypeptide(L)'
;MHTTEAMKSTTENQKYESSIQRALAWLITQRESNWGWRNDTPKVLTALQLAPQEESASLLPPPLEMQLSVKQLEVEIVILLWR
;
A
#
# COMPACT_ATOMS: atom_id res chain seq x y z
N MET A 1 -7.70 27.48 27.02
CA MET A 1 -7.85 26.00 27.06
C MET A 1 -7.41 25.39 25.72
N HIS A 2 -6.15 25.60 25.27
CA HIS A 2 -5.71 25.17 23.93
C HIS A 2 -4.79 23.94 23.92
N THR A 3 -4.24 23.55 25.08
CA THR A 3 -3.26 22.45 25.17
C THR A 3 -3.88 21.05 25.06
N THR A 4 -5.12 20.86 25.53
CA THR A 4 -5.79 19.55 25.53
C THR A 4 -6.30 19.13 24.15
N GLU A 5 -6.76 20.07 23.31
CA GLU A 5 -7.22 19.77 21.95
C GLU A 5 -6.05 19.45 21.01
N ALA A 6 -4.93 20.19 21.12
CA ALA A 6 -3.72 19.91 20.36
C ALA A 6 -3.13 18.53 20.70
N MET A 7 -3.09 18.16 21.98
CA MET A 7 -2.61 16.84 22.41
C MET A 7 -3.51 15.69 21.92
N LYS A 8 -4.82 15.90 21.87
CA LYS A 8 -5.76 14.91 21.34
C LYS A 8 -5.57 14.71 19.83
N SER A 9 -5.44 15.80 19.08
CA SER A 9 -5.20 15.80 17.63
C SER A 9 -3.89 15.10 17.25
N THR A 10 -2.79 15.40 17.96
CA THR A 10 -1.50 14.73 17.73
C THR A 10 -1.56 13.22 18.03
N THR A 11 -2.27 12.82 19.07
CA THR A 11 -2.42 11.40 19.44
C THR A 11 -3.29 10.63 18.45
N GLU A 12 -4.32 11.27 17.87
CA GLU A 12 -5.17 10.67 16.84
C GLU A 12 -4.43 10.49 15.51
N ASN A 13 -3.63 11.48 15.09
CA ASN A 13 -2.77 11.36 13.90
C ASN A 13 -1.77 10.22 14.02
N GLN A 14 -1.09 10.08 15.16
CA GLN A 14 -0.13 8.99 15.39
C GLN A 14 -0.79 7.60 15.33
N LYS A 15 -2.02 7.47 15.87
CA LYS A 15 -2.77 6.21 15.78
C LYS A 15 -3.17 5.89 14.33
N TYR A 16 -3.58 6.90 13.58
CA TYR A 16 -3.95 6.76 12.18
C TYR A 16 -2.75 6.33 11.31
N GLU A 17 -1.61 6.99 11.47
CA GLU A 17 -0.33 6.62 10.81
C GLU A 17 0.07 5.18 11.15
N SER A 18 -0.02 4.78 12.42
CA SER A 18 0.27 3.39 12.82
C SER A 18 -0.67 2.35 12.19
N SER A 19 -1.92 2.76 11.91
CA SER A 19 -2.93 1.89 11.31
C SER A 19 -2.68 1.72 9.80
N ILE A 20 -2.27 2.80 9.12
CA ILE A 20 -1.84 2.75 7.72
C ILE A 20 -0.63 1.84 7.56
N GLN A 21 0.41 2.02 8.39
CA GLN A 21 1.61 1.20 8.33
C GLN A 21 1.29 -0.30 8.49
N ARG A 22 0.40 -0.64 9.44
CA ARG A 22 -0.04 -2.02 9.63
C ARG A 22 -0.84 -2.54 8.43
N ALA A 23 -1.68 -1.71 7.82
CA ALA A 23 -2.43 -2.08 6.63
C ALA A 23 -1.51 -2.31 5.42
N LEU A 24 -0.50 -1.45 5.20
CA LEU A 24 0.49 -1.63 4.14
C LEU A 24 1.32 -2.90 4.33
N ALA A 25 1.78 -3.15 5.55
CA ALA A 25 2.48 -4.39 5.88
C ALA A 25 1.58 -5.62 5.64
N TRP A 26 0.31 -5.56 6.03
CA TRP A 26 -0.64 -6.63 5.77
C TRP A 26 -0.86 -6.86 4.27
N LEU A 27 -1.02 -5.80 3.46
CA LEU A 27 -1.18 -5.92 2.01
C LEU A 27 -0.03 -6.72 1.39
N ILE A 28 1.22 -6.47 1.79
CA ILE A 28 2.38 -7.20 1.28
C ILE A 28 2.29 -8.71 1.57
N THR A 29 1.77 -9.09 2.74
CA THR A 29 1.57 -10.52 3.08
C THR A 29 0.50 -11.21 2.25
N GLN A 30 -0.42 -10.45 1.65
CA GLN A 30 -1.50 -11.00 0.83
C GLN A 30 -1.10 -11.17 -0.65
N ARG A 31 0.12 -10.77 -1.02
CA ARG A 31 0.62 -10.89 -2.39
C ARG A 31 0.75 -12.37 -2.77
N GLU A 32 0.21 -12.73 -3.92
CA GLU A 32 0.29 -14.10 -4.44
C GLU A 32 1.66 -14.38 -5.10
N SER A 33 1.94 -15.64 -5.39
CA SER A 33 3.23 -16.07 -5.97
C SER A 33 3.51 -15.52 -7.37
N ASN A 34 2.47 -15.03 -8.07
CA ASN A 34 2.58 -14.33 -9.35
C ASN A 34 2.85 -12.83 -9.19
N TRP A 35 3.10 -12.34 -7.98
CA TRP A 35 3.32 -10.92 -7.67
C TRP A 35 2.08 -10.03 -7.79
N GLY A 36 0.88 -10.63 -7.82
CA GLY A 36 -0.39 -9.91 -7.89
C GLY A 36 -1.23 -9.98 -6.61
N TRP A 37 -2.38 -9.29 -6.63
CA TRP A 37 -3.43 -9.34 -5.62
C TRP A 37 -4.76 -9.75 -6.24
N ARG A 38 -4.77 -10.83 -7.03
CA ARG A 38 -5.96 -11.31 -7.77
C ARG A 38 -6.58 -10.19 -8.61
N ASN A 39 -7.79 -9.74 -8.27
CA ASN A 39 -8.51 -8.68 -8.97
C ASN A 39 -8.21 -7.28 -8.41
N ASP A 40 -7.39 -7.19 -7.36
CA ASP A 40 -7.11 -5.96 -6.63
C ASP A 40 -5.68 -5.44 -6.87
N THR A 41 -4.87 -6.10 -7.71
CA THR A 41 -3.52 -5.64 -8.11
C THR A 41 -3.46 -4.14 -8.41
N PRO A 42 -4.33 -3.54 -9.25
CA PRO A 42 -4.27 -2.10 -9.51
C PRO A 42 -4.56 -1.26 -8.25
N LYS A 43 -5.52 -1.68 -7.41
CA LYS A 43 -5.88 -0.96 -6.19
C LYS A 43 -4.74 -0.97 -5.18
N VAL A 44 -4.08 -2.11 -5.00
CA VAL A 44 -2.95 -2.23 -4.08
C VAL A 44 -1.77 -1.41 -4.56
N LEU A 45 -1.44 -1.46 -5.85
CA LEU A 45 -0.37 -0.63 -6.42
C LEU A 45 -0.64 0.86 -6.22
N THR A 46 -1.88 1.32 -6.47
CA THR A 46 -2.26 2.71 -6.19
C THR A 46 -2.16 3.05 -4.71
N ALA A 47 -2.63 2.19 -3.81
CA ALA A 47 -2.54 2.42 -2.36
C ALA A 47 -1.08 2.53 -1.89
N LEU A 48 -0.17 1.71 -2.42
CA LEU A 48 1.26 1.77 -2.13
C LEU A 48 1.92 3.05 -2.66
N GLN A 49 1.49 3.55 -3.83
CA GLN A 49 1.98 4.82 -4.39
C GLN A 49 1.49 6.05 -3.64
N LEU A 50 0.29 5.98 -3.06
CA LEU A 50 -0.30 7.07 -2.26
C LEU A 50 0.18 7.06 -0.80
N ALA A 51 0.93 6.03 -0.39
CA ALA A 51 1.45 5.93 0.97
C ALA A 51 2.49 7.03 1.27
N PRO A 52 2.51 7.60 2.49
CA PRO A 52 3.48 8.62 2.86
C PRO A 52 4.92 8.10 2.80
N GLN A 53 5.72 8.67 1.89
CA GLN A 53 7.03 8.13 1.50
C GLN A 53 8.05 8.04 2.64
N GLU A 54 8.06 9.02 3.55
CA GLU A 54 8.96 9.09 4.72
C GLU A 54 8.75 7.93 5.71
N GLU A 55 7.51 7.44 5.84
CA GLU A 55 7.12 6.47 6.87
C GLU A 55 6.95 5.06 6.30
N SER A 56 6.61 4.93 5.02
CA SER A 56 6.40 3.64 4.37
C SER A 56 7.64 3.09 3.68
N ALA A 57 8.73 3.86 3.53
CA ALA A 57 9.92 3.44 2.79
C ALA A 57 10.54 2.12 3.28
N SER A 58 10.49 1.84 4.59
CA SER A 58 10.98 0.58 5.17
C SER A 58 10.02 -0.59 5.02
N LEU A 59 8.74 -0.30 4.76
CA LEU A 59 7.67 -1.28 4.62
C LEU A 59 7.45 -1.66 3.17
N LEU A 60 7.72 -0.77 2.22
CA LEU A 60 7.49 -1.04 0.80
C LEU A 60 8.43 -2.14 0.29
N PRO A 61 7.93 -3.03 -0.60
CA PRO A 61 8.76 -4.04 -1.23
C PRO A 61 9.92 -3.40 -2.00
N PRO A 62 11.06 -4.10 -2.15
CA PRO A 62 12.16 -3.66 -2.99
C PRO A 62 11.70 -3.23 -4.38
N PRO A 63 12.37 -2.26 -5.03
CA PRO A 63 11.95 -1.74 -6.33
C PRO A 63 11.75 -2.81 -7.41
N LEU A 64 12.56 -3.87 -7.37
CA LEU A 64 12.43 -5.01 -8.29
C LEU A 64 11.11 -5.78 -8.08
N GLU A 65 10.74 -6.03 -6.83
CA GLU A 65 9.48 -6.71 -6.51
C GLU A 65 8.26 -5.89 -6.90
N MET A 66 8.36 -4.56 -6.77
CA MET A 66 7.34 -3.65 -7.25
C MET A 66 7.22 -3.71 -8.78
N GLN A 67 8.33 -3.80 -9.51
CA GLN A 67 8.29 -3.97 -10.97
C GLN A 67 7.61 -5.28 -11.39
N LEU A 68 7.83 -6.39 -10.65
CA LEU A 68 7.14 -7.64 -10.92
C LEU A 68 5.62 -7.50 -10.75
N SER A 69 5.20 -6.76 -9.72
CA SER A 69 3.79 -6.48 -9.47
C SER A 69 3.17 -5.62 -10.59
N VAL A 70 3.92 -4.67 -11.14
CA VAL A 70 3.52 -3.89 -12.32
C VAL A 70 3.42 -4.78 -13.58
N LYS A 71 4.35 -5.71 -13.78
CA LYS A 71 4.28 -6.67 -14.90
C LYS A 71 3.09 -7.61 -14.79
N GLN A 72 2.76 -8.05 -13.58
CA GLN A 72 1.55 -8.84 -13.35
C GLN A 72 0.27 -8.07 -13.70
N LEU A 73 0.21 -6.77 -13.37
CA LEU A 73 -0.90 -5.90 -13.80
C LEU A 73 -1.01 -5.80 -15.33
N GLU A 74 0.11 -5.62 -16.05
CA GLU A 74 0.10 -5.58 -17.52
C GLU A 74 -0.49 -6.87 -18.11
N VAL A 75 -0.12 -8.04 -17.57
CA VAL A 75 -0.67 -9.34 -17.98
C VAL A 75 -2.18 -9.42 -17.71
N GLU A 76 -2.63 -9.00 -16.52
CA GLU A 76 -4.05 -8.95 -16.16
C GLU A 76 -4.85 -8.08 -17.13
N ILE A 77 -4.34 -6.91 -17.50
CA ILE A 77 -4.96 -6.01 -18.49
C ILE A 77 -5.07 -6.68 -19.85
N VAL A 78 -3.99 -7.30 -20.34
CA VAL A 78 -3.99 -7.99 -21.63
C VAL A 78 -5.03 -9.13 -21.66
N ILE A 79 -5.11 -9.92 -20.59
CA ILE A 79 -6.11 -10.99 -20.46
C ILE A 79 -7.54 -10.44 -20.46
N LEU A 80 -7.78 -9.28 -19.83
CA LEU A 80 -9.10 -8.65 -19.82
C LEU A 80 -9.50 -8.12 -21.20
N LEU A 81 -8.54 -7.57 -21.96
CA LEU A 81 -8.79 -6.97 -23.27
C LEU A 81 -8.86 -7.98 -24.43
N TRP A 82 -8.38 -9.21 -24.24
CA TRP A 82 -8.47 -10.29 -25.23
C TRP A 82 -9.77 -11.10 -25.19
N ARG A 83 -10.72 -10.72 -24.34
CA ARG A 83 -12.07 -11.29 -24.30
C ARG A 83 -12.99 -10.57 -25.29
#